data_AF-A0A6M0L7P6-F1
#
_entry.id   AF-A0A6M0L7P6-F1
#
_cell.length_a   1.000
_cell.length_b   1.000
_cell.length_c   1.000
_cell.angle_alpha   90.00
_cell.angle_beta   90.00
_cell.angle_gamma   90.00
#
_symmetry.space_group_name_H-M   'P 1'
#
loop_
_entity.id
_entity.type
_entity.pdbx_description
1 polymer ?
#
loop_
_entity_poly.entity_id
_entity_poly.type
_entity_poly.pdbx_seq_one_letter_code
_entity_poly.pdbx_strand_id
1 'polypeptide(L)' 'MKIERITQAPFETIISLDKKEGVRDSIGNFFTVDGVTLHQIKGTSTEFWTEFLIEKTDKLEVGQEIKFMKIT' A
#
# COMPACT_ATOMS: atom_id res chain seq x y z
N MET A 1 -7.67 0.78 -7.18
CA MET A 1 -7.68 -0.29 -6.15
C MET A 1 -8.11 0.32 -4.84
N LYS A 2 -8.70 -0.46 -3.95
CA LYS A 2 -9.15 0.02 -2.64
C LYS A 2 -8.43 -0.69 -1.52
N ILE A 3 -8.21 0.04 -0.42
CA ILE A 3 -7.73 -0.55 0.82
C ILE A 3 -8.85 -1.44 1.38
N GLU A 4 -8.59 -2.74 1.50
CA GLU A 4 -9.51 -3.70 2.09
C GLU A 4 -9.24 -3.87 3.59
N ARG A 5 -7.96 -3.87 3.98
CA ARG A 5 -7.55 -4.03 5.37
C ARG A 5 -6.29 -3.23 5.67
N ILE A 6 -6.21 -2.72 6.90
CA ILE A 6 -5.02 -2.07 7.46
C ILE A 6 -4.63 -2.83 8.73
N THR A 7 -3.39 -3.30 8.79
CA THR A 7 -2.82 -3.91 9.99
C THR A 7 -1.65 -3.06 10.48
N GLN A 8 -1.72 -2.61 11.72
CA GLN A 8 -0.68 -1.81 12.34
C GLN A 8 0.37 -2.72 13.00
N ALA A 9 1.61 -2.66 12.52
CA ALA A 9 2.76 -3.29 13.16
C ALA A 9 3.48 -2.24 14.06
N PRO A 10 4.42 -2.66 14.93
CA PRO A 10 5.13 -1.74 15.83
C PRO A 10 5.76 -0.54 15.10
N PHE A 11 6.38 -0.74 13.94
CA PHE A 11 7.12 0.29 13.20
C PHE A 11 6.61 0.52 11.78
N GLU A 12 5.61 -0.23 11.33
CA GLU A 12 5.18 -0.27 9.95
C GLU A 12 3.66 -0.44 9.87
N THR A 13 3.10 -0.20 8.69
CA THR A 13 1.69 -0.44 8.40
C THR A 13 1.59 -1.37 7.19
N ILE A 14 0.84 -2.46 7.35
CA ILE A 14 0.53 -3.41 6.28
C ILE A 14 -0.82 -3.04 5.69
N ILE A 15 -0.86 -2.87 4.38
CA ILE A 15 -2.06 -2.56 3.61
C ILE A 15 -2.40 -3.76 2.74
N SER A 16 -3.61 -4.28 2.90
CA SER A 16 -4.19 -5.30 2.02
C SER A 16 -5.17 -4.64 1.06
N LEU A 17 -5.11 -5.00 -0.22
CA LEU A 17 -5.96 -4.46 -1.27
C LEU A 17 -7.04 -5.44 -1.72
N ASP A 18 -8.13 -4.88 -2.22
CA ASP A 18 -9.23 -5.62 -2.84
C ASP A 18 -8.83 -6.38 -4.12
N LYS A 19 -7.71 -6.01 -4.77
CA LYS A 19 -7.22 -6.60 -6.02
C LYS A 19 -5.69 -6.70 -6.03
N LYS A 20 -5.18 -7.66 -6.81
CA LYS A 20 -3.75 -8.04 -6.90
C LYS A 20 -2.92 -7.19 -7.86
N GLU A 21 -3.53 -6.24 -8.56
CA GLU A 21 -2.86 -5.54 -9.66
C GLU A 21 -1.76 -4.61 -9.15
N GLY A 22 -0.59 -4.62 -9.79
CA GLY A 22 0.45 -3.62 -9.54
C GLY A 22 1.31 -3.77 -8.28
N VAL A 23 1.10 -4.81 -7.44
CA VAL A 23 1.89 -5.03 -6.21
C VAL A 23 3.18 -5.84 -6.45
N ARG A 24 3.19 -6.77 -7.42
CA ARG A 24 4.28 -7.74 -7.63
C ARG A 24 5.70 -7.15 -7.74
N ASP A 25 5.80 -5.98 -8.37
CA ASP A 25 7.07 -5.26 -8.58
C ASP A 25 6.97 -3.84 -8.01
N SER A 26 6.26 -3.68 -6.89
CA SER A 26 5.96 -2.37 -6.32
C SER A 26 6.96 -1.88 -5.27
N ILE A 27 7.91 -2.73 -4.84
CA ILE A 27 8.94 -2.32 -3.86
C ILE A 27 9.74 -1.14 -4.41
N GLY A 28 9.90 -0.10 -3.60
CA GLY A 28 10.56 1.15 -3.98
C GLY A 28 9.65 2.15 -4.71
N ASN A 29 8.53 1.69 -5.29
CA ASN A 29 7.52 2.56 -5.89
C ASN A 29 6.64 3.22 -4.82
N PHE A 30 5.78 4.12 -5.27
CA PHE A 30 4.89 4.87 -4.39
C PHE A 30 3.43 4.58 -4.72
N PHE A 31 2.55 4.83 -3.77
CA PHE A 31 1.13 5.03 -4.04
C PHE A 31 0.65 6.34 -3.44
N THR A 32 -0.46 6.80 -3.97
CA THR A 32 -1.21 7.92 -3.40
C THR A 32 -2.61 7.52 -3.02
N VAL A 33 -3.10 8.11 -1.93
CA VAL A 33 -4.48 8.00 -1.47
C VAL A 33 -5.16 9.34 -1.66
N ASP A 34 -6.32 9.30 -2.33
CA ASP A 34 -7.13 10.47 -2.67
C ASP A 34 -6.36 11.60 -3.40
N GLY A 35 -5.17 11.30 -3.95
CA GLY A 35 -4.31 12.23 -4.69
C GLY A 35 -3.50 13.21 -3.83
N VAL A 36 -3.46 13.03 -2.50
CA VAL A 36 -2.84 14.00 -1.59
C VAL A 36 -1.58 13.46 -0.93
N THR A 37 -1.64 12.26 -0.36
CA THR A 37 -0.53 11.71 0.43
C THR A 37 0.20 10.66 -0.39
N LEU A 38 1.54 10.72 -0.36
CA LEU A 38 2.45 9.82 -1.03
C LEU A 38 3.06 8.86 0.00
N HIS A 39 2.97 7.56 -0.25
CA HIS A 39 3.56 6.54 0.61
C HIS A 39 4.48 5.64 -0.22
N GLN A 40 5.70 5.42 0.26
CA GLN A 40 6.64 4.50 -0.37
C GLN A 40 6.38 3.07 0.08
N ILE A 41 6.40 2.14 -0.87
CA ILE A 41 6.25 0.71 -0.61
C ILE A 41 7.61 0.14 -0.24
N LYS A 42 7.75 -0.31 1.01
CA LYS A 42 8.99 -0.86 1.58
C LYS A 42 9.09 -2.37 1.40
N GLY A 43 7.97 -3.06 1.26
CA GLY A 43 7.93 -4.50 1.08
C GLY A 43 6.59 -4.97 0.52
N THR A 44 6.57 -6.20 0.03
CA THR A 44 5.37 -6.87 -0.48
C THR A 44 5.34 -8.29 0.05
N SER A 45 4.14 -8.83 0.26
CA SER A 45 4.01 -10.23 0.64
C SER A 45 4.21 -11.12 -0.58
N THR A 46 5.16 -12.06 -0.50
CA THR A 46 5.39 -13.08 -1.54
C THR A 46 4.24 -14.07 -1.64
N GLU A 47 3.48 -14.24 -0.56
CA GLU A 47 2.33 -15.14 -0.48
C GLU A 47 1.02 -14.43 -0.85
N PHE A 48 0.93 -13.12 -0.57
CA PHE A 48 -0.26 -12.30 -0.82
C PHE A 48 0.06 -11.12 -1.73
N TRP A 49 -0.12 -11.31 -3.04
CA TRP A 49 0.03 -10.27 -4.07
C TRP A 49 -0.94 -9.08 -3.95
N THR A 50 -1.72 -9.00 -2.87
CA THR A 50 -2.57 -7.86 -2.49
C THR A 50 -2.00 -7.06 -1.32
N GLU A 51 -0.92 -7.52 -0.69
CA GLU A 51 -0.40 -6.90 0.53
C GLU A 51 0.95 -6.22 0.30
N PHE A 52 1.07 -5.01 0.83
CA PHE A 52 2.32 -4.28 0.86
C PHE A 52 2.53 -3.57 2.20
N LEU A 53 3.79 -3.26 2.47
CA LEU A 53 4.28 -2.69 3.72
C LEU A 53 4.75 -1.26 3.48
N ILE A 54 4.38 -0.36 4.37
CA ILE A 54 4.83 1.04 4.38
C ILE A 54 5.28 1.48 5.77
N GLU A 55 5.85 2.68 5.84
CA GLU A 55 6.10 3.35 7.11
C GLU A 55 4.82 3.49 7.94
N LYS A 56 4.97 3.40 9.27
CA LYS A 56 3.87 3.52 10.20
C LYS A 56 3.06 4.79 9.92
N THR A 57 1.76 4.63 9.73
CA THR A 57 0.85 5.75 9.53
C THR A 57 -0.55 5.42 10.04
N ASP A 58 -1.21 6.44 10.58
CA ASP A 58 -2.60 6.45 11.04
C ASP A 58 -3.52 7.21 10.07
N LYS A 59 -2.99 7.72 8.95
CA LYS A 59 -3.70 8.58 7.99
C LYS A 59 -4.50 7.81 6.94
N LEU A 60 -4.52 6.48 7.04
CA LEU A 60 -5.15 5.60 6.08
C LEU A 60 -6.38 4.93 6.68
N GLU A 61 -7.41 4.79 5.86
CA GLU A 61 -8.69 4.21 6.22
C GLU A 61 -9.08 3.12 5.21
N VAL A 62 -9.83 2.14 5.71
CA VAL A 62 -10.40 1.08 4.87
C VAL A 62 -11.40 1.69 3.90
N GLY A 63 -11.37 1.24 2.64
CA GLY A 63 -12.24 1.69 1.56
C GLY A 63 -11.67 2.81 0.69
N GLN A 64 -10.58 3.47 1.11
CA GLN A 64 -9.94 4.52 0.33
C GLN A 64 -9.35 4.00 -0.98
N GLU A 65 -9.43 4.82 -2.03
CA GLU A 65 -8.86 4.49 -3.33
C GLU A 65 -7.39 4.83 -3.39
N ILE A 66 -6.60 3.86 -3.88
CA ILE A 66 -5.19 4.03 -4.12
C ILE A 66 -4.86 4.02 -5.60
N LYS A 67 -3.86 4.84 -5.96
CA LYS A 67 -3.22 4.87 -7.28
C LYS A 67 -1.73 4.64 -7.13
N PHE A 68 -1.21 3.63 -7.81
CA PHE A 68 0.22 3.38 -7.87
C PHE A 68 0.91 4.38 -8.79
N MET A 69 2.08 4.85 -8.38
CA MET A 69 2.94 5.73 -9.15
C MET A 69 4.31 5.08 -9.26
N LYS A 70 4.69 4.75 -10.50
CA LYS A 70 6.02 4.26 -10.85
C LYS A 70 6.86 5.48 -11.22
N ILE A 71 7.95 5.72 -10.50
CA ILE A 71 8.92 6.75 -10.90
C ILE A 71 9.91 6.04 -11.81
N THR A 72 9.89 6.41 -13.08
CA THR A 72 10.76 5.87 -14.15
C THR A 72 12.12 6.53 -14.13
#